data_AF-A0ABD6DQT6-F1
#
_entry.id   AF-A0ABD6DQT6-F1
#
_cell.length_a   1.000
_cell.length_b   1.000
_cell.length_c   1.000
_cell.angle_alpha   90.00
_cell.angle_beta   90.00
_cell.angle_gamma   90.00
#
_symmetry.space_group_name_H-M   'P 1'
#
loop_
_entity.id
_entity.type
_entity.pdbx_description
1 polymer ?
#
loop_
_entity_poly.entity_id
_entity_poly.type
_entity_poly.pdbx_seq_one_letter_code
_entity_poly.pdbx_strand_id
1 'polypeptide(L)'
;MTFTNRAPIALSLLLLTAGCLGGVPADSPESEAATQTPPPTAEPRSLITDSASPTERSPPGPTPGERTRPESTFEGTAGWSEQPDPDKAVHVENRWNQSVEIRIRVVREATNETVYDETETFEPGADRDVYNLADADPDGIESFRVTATARNATESVTIETHECHGNAYVEITENGELYPYYAIC
;
A
#
# COMPACT_ATOMS: atom_id res chain seq x y z
N MET A 1 27.63 49.24 -28.07
CA MET A 1 27.23 48.05 -28.85
C MET A 1 25.82 47.68 -28.42
N THR A 2 24.87 48.07 -29.26
CA THR A 2 23.45 47.69 -29.26
C THR A 2 23.32 46.23 -29.63
N PHE A 3 22.40 45.49 -29.01
CA PHE A 3 21.34 44.75 -29.71
C PHE A 3 20.32 44.23 -28.67
N THR A 4 19.21 44.97 -28.59
CA THR A 4 17.92 44.54 -28.10
C THR A 4 17.44 43.36 -28.95
N ASN A 5 17.09 42.22 -28.35
CA ASN A 5 16.28 41.21 -29.01
C ASN A 5 14.91 41.13 -28.34
N ARG A 6 13.98 41.90 -28.90
CA ARG A 6 12.53 41.76 -28.69
C ARG A 6 12.04 40.75 -29.72
N ALA A 7 11.69 39.54 -29.29
CA ALA A 7 11.00 38.58 -30.13
C ALA A 7 9.47 38.72 -29.89
N PRO A 8 8.65 39.04 -30.90
CA PRO A 8 7.20 39.02 -30.79
C PRO A 8 6.70 37.58 -31.03
N ILE A 9 6.12 36.94 -30.03
CA ILE A 9 5.39 35.69 -30.22
C ILE A 9 3.97 36.06 -30.62
N ALA A 10 3.66 35.79 -31.89
CA ALA A 10 2.36 35.99 -32.50
C ALA A 10 1.31 35.10 -31.83
N LEU A 11 0.26 35.74 -31.32
CA LEU A 11 -0.93 35.12 -30.75
C LEU A 11 -1.86 34.70 -31.90
N SER A 12 -1.79 33.44 -32.32
CA SER A 12 -2.74 32.87 -33.28
C SER A 12 -3.93 32.27 -32.53
N LEU A 13 -5.02 33.04 -32.46
CA LEU A 13 -6.35 32.52 -32.07
C LEU A 13 -6.86 31.58 -33.16
N LEU A 14 -6.99 30.29 -32.86
CA LEU A 14 -7.73 29.34 -33.68
C LEU A 14 -9.11 29.10 -33.02
N LEU A 15 -10.13 29.80 -33.52
CA LEU A 15 -11.53 29.52 -33.24
C LEU A 15 -11.98 28.38 -34.15
N LEU A 16 -12.26 27.20 -33.58
CA LEU A 16 -12.95 26.10 -34.26
C LEU A 16 -14.36 25.95 -33.71
N THR A 17 -15.26 25.79 -34.68
CA THR A 17 -16.71 25.92 -34.64
C THR A 17 -17.43 24.70 -34.06
N ALA A 18 -18.70 24.94 -33.69
CA ALA A 18 -19.64 24.03 -33.04
C ALA A 18 -20.16 22.82 -33.86
N GLY A 19 -20.75 21.84 -33.14
CA GLY A 19 -21.72 20.83 -33.62
C GLY A 19 -21.15 19.40 -33.66
N CYS A 20 -21.77 18.33 -33.15
CA CYS A 20 -23.20 18.03 -33.00
C CYS A 20 -23.52 17.07 -31.83
N LEU A 21 -24.73 17.29 -31.30
CA LEU A 21 -25.58 16.43 -30.47
C LEU A 21 -25.63 14.94 -30.89
N GLY A 22 -25.72 14.07 -29.87
CA GLY A 22 -26.84 13.13 -29.76
C GLY A 22 -26.56 11.64 -30.06
N GLY A 23 -26.85 10.78 -29.08
CA GLY A 23 -27.24 9.39 -29.35
C GLY A 23 -26.76 8.34 -28.35
N VAL A 24 -27.42 8.23 -27.19
CA VAL A 24 -27.61 6.95 -26.50
C VAL A 24 -29.11 6.67 -26.48
N PRO A 25 -29.52 5.44 -26.77
CA PRO A 25 -29.95 4.60 -25.66
C PRO A 25 -29.39 3.17 -25.70
N ALA A 26 -29.31 2.62 -24.50
CA ALA A 26 -28.92 1.27 -24.17
C ALA A 26 -29.92 0.21 -24.68
N ASP A 27 -29.43 -0.98 -25.03
CA ASP A 27 -29.93 -2.22 -24.40
C ASP A 27 -28.95 -3.40 -24.55
N SER A 28 -28.67 -3.99 -23.39
CA SER A 28 -28.30 -5.38 -23.05
C SER A 28 -27.41 -6.26 -23.95
N PRO A 29 -26.32 -6.82 -23.38
CA PRO A 29 -25.89 -8.18 -23.67
C PRO A 29 -26.57 -9.17 -22.69
N GLU A 30 -27.44 -10.00 -23.25
CA GLU A 30 -27.86 -11.27 -22.68
C GLU A 30 -26.72 -12.28 -22.86
N SER A 31 -26.17 -12.81 -21.76
CA SER A 31 -25.84 -14.23 -21.64
C SER A 31 -25.26 -14.55 -20.28
N GLU A 32 -25.96 -15.47 -19.64
CA GLU A 32 -25.70 -16.07 -18.35
C GLU A 32 -24.40 -16.87 -18.30
N ALA A 33 -23.68 -16.77 -17.18
CA ALA A 33 -22.97 -17.90 -16.58
C ALA A 33 -22.72 -17.59 -15.10
N ALA A 34 -23.74 -17.82 -14.28
CA ALA A 34 -23.60 -17.82 -12.82
C ALA A 34 -22.77 -19.04 -12.39
N THR A 35 -21.48 -18.82 -12.10
CA THR A 35 -20.67 -19.83 -11.39
C THR A 35 -20.95 -19.71 -9.90
N GLN A 36 -21.65 -20.71 -9.37
CA GLN A 36 -21.97 -20.85 -7.95
C GLN A 36 -20.71 -21.10 -7.14
N THR A 37 -20.44 -20.23 -6.15
CA THR A 37 -19.44 -20.47 -5.09
C THR A 37 -19.98 -21.53 -4.12
N PRO A 38 -19.28 -22.65 -3.87
CA PRO A 38 -19.67 -23.56 -2.80
C PRO A 38 -19.32 -22.95 -1.42
N PRO A 39 -20.13 -23.23 -0.37
CA PRO A 39 -19.87 -22.73 0.98
C PRO A 39 -18.61 -23.40 1.59
N PRO A 40 -17.89 -22.72 2.50
CA PRO A 40 -16.77 -23.35 3.19
C PRO A 40 -17.27 -24.47 4.12
N THR A 41 -16.74 -25.68 3.91
CA THR A 41 -16.86 -26.84 4.78
C THR A 41 -16.24 -26.53 6.14
N ALA A 42 -17.05 -26.57 7.20
CA ALA A 42 -16.57 -26.56 8.57
C ALA A 42 -15.96 -27.93 8.91
N GLU A 43 -14.66 -27.98 9.19
CA GLU A 43 -14.01 -29.17 9.77
C GLU A 43 -14.17 -29.21 11.30
N PRO A 44 -14.26 -30.42 11.90
CA PRO A 44 -14.69 -30.60 13.27
C PRO A 44 -13.56 -30.39 14.28
N ARG A 45 -13.91 -29.82 15.44
CA ARG A 45 -13.04 -29.75 16.62
C ARG A 45 -12.80 -31.15 17.18
N SER A 46 -11.56 -31.65 17.07
CA SER A 46 -11.14 -32.85 17.80
C SER A 46 -10.91 -32.52 19.27
N LEU A 47 -11.78 -33.08 20.12
CA LEU A 47 -11.62 -33.21 21.55
C LEU A 47 -10.48 -34.19 21.83
N ILE A 48 -9.47 -33.77 22.58
CA ILE A 48 -8.53 -34.69 23.22
C ILE A 48 -8.72 -34.55 24.72
N THR A 49 -9.61 -35.39 25.23
CA THR A 49 -9.68 -35.77 26.64
C THR A 49 -8.73 -36.95 26.79
N ASP A 50 -7.69 -36.84 27.61
CA ASP A 50 -7.02 -38.02 28.13
C ASP A 50 -6.98 -38.00 29.66
N SER A 51 -7.74 -38.95 30.19
CA SER A 51 -7.83 -39.36 31.57
C SER A 51 -6.50 -39.95 32.04
N ALA A 52 -6.05 -39.56 33.24
CA ALA A 52 -5.32 -40.48 34.10
C ALA A 52 -5.47 -40.09 35.58
N SER A 53 -6.27 -40.88 36.29
CA SER A 53 -6.10 -41.26 37.71
C SER A 53 -6.37 -42.77 37.75
N PRO A 54 -5.83 -43.57 38.70
CA PRO A 54 -5.40 -43.20 40.06
C PRO A 54 -4.10 -43.88 40.56
N THR A 55 -3.60 -43.50 41.74
CA THR A 55 -3.39 -44.38 42.93
C THR A 55 -2.42 -43.75 43.94
N GLU A 56 -2.92 -43.53 45.16
CA GLU A 56 -2.17 -43.16 46.36
C GLU A 56 -1.40 -44.34 46.99
N ARG A 57 -0.21 -44.07 47.55
CA ARG A 57 0.32 -44.66 48.82
C ARG A 57 1.36 -43.70 49.46
N SER A 58 1.12 -43.29 50.70
CA SER A 58 1.81 -42.31 51.59
C SER A 58 2.83 -42.98 52.56
N PRO A 59 3.58 -42.32 53.51
CA PRO A 59 3.91 -40.87 53.79
C PRO A 59 5.42 -40.66 54.22
N PRO A 60 5.82 -39.63 55.03
CA PRO A 60 6.07 -38.22 54.71
C PRO A 60 7.58 -37.84 54.75
N GLY A 61 8.02 -36.98 53.83
CA GLY A 61 9.32 -36.29 53.91
C GLY A 61 9.13 -34.85 54.37
N PRO A 62 10.05 -34.26 55.17
CA PRO A 62 9.87 -32.92 55.74
C PRO A 62 9.77 -31.88 54.64
N THR A 63 8.69 -31.10 54.69
CA THR A 63 8.35 -29.98 53.81
C THR A 63 9.55 -29.07 53.52
N PRO A 64 10.10 -29.08 52.30
CA PRO A 64 10.85 -27.94 51.78
C PRO A 64 9.80 -26.94 51.29
N GLY A 65 9.84 -25.72 51.82
CA GLY A 65 8.84 -24.69 51.59
C GLY A 65 8.37 -24.61 50.14
N GLU A 66 7.05 -24.52 49.98
CA GLU A 66 6.34 -24.31 48.73
C GLU A 66 6.93 -23.10 48.02
N ARG A 67 7.83 -23.34 47.07
CA ARG A 67 8.05 -22.37 46.00
C ARG A 67 6.85 -22.53 45.10
N THR A 68 5.80 -21.78 45.39
CA THR A 68 4.79 -21.43 44.40
C THR A 68 5.56 -20.93 43.19
N ARG A 69 5.66 -21.77 42.16
CA ARG A 69 6.09 -21.30 40.83
C ARG A 69 5.06 -20.21 40.51
N PRO A 70 5.46 -18.93 40.40
CA PRO A 70 4.52 -17.94 39.93
C PRO A 70 3.99 -18.48 38.60
N GLU A 71 2.67 -18.57 38.50
CA GLU A 71 1.99 -18.80 37.24
C GLU A 71 2.56 -17.74 36.30
N SER A 72 3.43 -18.17 35.39
CA SER A 72 4.04 -17.29 34.42
C SER A 72 2.94 -16.97 33.43
N THR A 73 2.10 -16.00 33.77
CA THR A 73 1.36 -15.22 32.79
C THR A 73 2.44 -14.57 31.93
N PHE A 74 2.84 -15.25 30.86
CA PHE A 74 3.56 -14.62 29.77
C PHE A 74 2.54 -13.67 29.15
N GLU A 75 2.44 -12.45 29.69
CA GLU A 75 1.94 -11.34 28.90
C GLU A 75 2.90 -11.23 27.72
N GLY A 76 2.43 -11.70 26.57
CA GLY A 76 3.23 -11.68 25.36
C GLY A 76 3.72 -10.26 25.12
N THR A 77 5.04 -10.11 24.95
CA THR A 77 5.64 -8.90 24.42
C THR A 77 5.23 -8.76 22.94
N ALA A 78 3.96 -8.43 22.71
CA ALA A 78 3.48 -7.92 21.43
C ALA A 78 3.17 -6.43 21.61
N GLY A 79 4.11 -5.71 22.21
CA GLY A 79 4.22 -4.27 21.99
C GLY A 79 5.09 -4.11 20.76
N TRP A 80 4.50 -4.24 19.57
CA TRP A 80 5.09 -3.54 18.45
C TRP A 80 5.03 -2.07 18.81
N SER A 81 6.17 -1.40 18.73
CA SER A 81 6.22 0.04 18.97
C SER A 81 5.27 0.68 17.95
N GLU A 82 4.24 1.38 18.44
CA GLU A 82 3.25 2.09 17.64
C GLU A 82 3.73 3.54 17.38
N GLN A 83 5.05 3.73 17.20
CA GLN A 83 5.59 5.07 17.10
C GLN A 83 5.34 5.61 15.69
N PRO A 84 4.76 6.82 15.56
CA PRO A 84 4.64 7.47 14.27
C PRO A 84 6.03 7.79 13.72
N ASP A 85 6.19 7.54 12.43
CA ASP A 85 7.35 7.91 11.65
C ASP A 85 6.89 8.37 10.25
N PRO A 86 6.70 9.68 10.04
CA PRO A 86 6.17 10.21 8.80
C PRO A 86 7.20 10.31 7.67
N ASP A 87 8.49 10.14 7.97
CA ASP A 87 9.56 10.20 6.95
C ASP A 87 9.53 8.92 6.10
N LYS A 88 8.69 8.96 5.07
CA LYS A 88 8.40 7.84 4.17
C LYS A 88 8.43 8.38 2.75
N ALA A 89 9.48 8.05 2.01
CA ALA A 89 9.58 8.46 0.63
C ALA A 89 8.67 7.60 -0.25
N VAL A 90 8.13 8.21 -1.31
CA VAL A 90 7.65 7.52 -2.50
C VAL A 90 8.81 7.50 -3.48
N HIS A 91 9.43 6.33 -3.58
CA HIS A 91 10.58 6.07 -4.42
C HIS A 91 10.15 5.47 -5.75
N VAL A 92 10.68 5.96 -6.87
CA VAL A 92 10.35 5.47 -8.21
C VAL A 92 11.60 4.95 -8.89
N GLU A 93 11.54 3.71 -9.36
CA GLU A 93 12.62 3.05 -10.08
C GLU A 93 12.12 2.57 -11.45
N ASN A 94 12.85 2.92 -12.52
CA ASN A 94 12.63 2.40 -13.86
C ASN A 94 13.77 1.46 -14.27
N ARG A 95 13.58 0.17 -14.02
CA ARG A 95 14.54 -0.88 -14.41
C ARG A 95 14.38 -1.34 -15.85
N TRP A 96 13.36 -0.84 -16.54
CA TRP A 96 13.16 -1.14 -17.95
C TRP A 96 14.15 -0.38 -18.84
N ASN A 97 14.37 -0.90 -20.05
CA ASN A 97 15.31 -0.31 -21.00
C ASN A 97 14.69 0.80 -21.87
N GLN A 98 13.50 1.29 -21.51
CA GLN A 98 12.79 2.37 -22.20
C GLN A 98 12.37 3.44 -21.21
N SER A 99 12.31 4.69 -21.68
CA SER A 99 11.70 5.78 -20.92
C SER A 99 10.21 5.50 -20.75
N VAL A 100 9.66 5.85 -19.60
CA VAL A 100 8.26 5.60 -19.24
C VAL A 100 7.67 6.81 -18.55
N GLU A 101 6.46 7.17 -18.95
CA GLU A 101 5.65 8.17 -18.24
C GLU A 101 4.90 7.48 -17.10
N ILE A 102 5.07 8.00 -15.89
CA ILE A 102 4.44 7.48 -14.68
C ILE A 102 3.68 8.63 -14.02
N ARG A 103 2.38 8.43 -13.80
CA ARG A 103 1.57 9.28 -12.94
C ARG A 103 1.53 8.69 -11.55
N ILE A 104 1.88 9.49 -10.55
CA ILE A 104 1.82 9.12 -9.13
C ILE A 104 0.79 9.99 -8.46
N ARG A 105 -0.19 9.36 -7.81
CA ARG A 105 -1.20 10.02 -6.98
C ARG A 105 -1.15 9.47 -5.56
N VAL A 106 -0.99 10.34 -4.58
CA VAL A 106 -0.97 10.00 -3.15
C VAL A 106 -2.21 10.57 -2.49
N VAL A 107 -2.97 9.70 -1.83
CA VAL A 107 -4.23 10.05 -1.17
C VAL A 107 -4.15 9.68 0.31
N ARG A 108 -4.50 10.63 1.19
CA ARG A 108 -4.73 10.36 2.60
C ARG A 108 -6.03 9.57 2.76
N GLU A 109 -5.96 8.37 3.31
CA GLU A 109 -7.10 7.44 3.34
C GLU A 109 -8.28 7.96 4.18
N ALA A 110 -7.98 8.55 5.35
CA ALA A 110 -9.01 8.98 6.30
C ALA A 110 -9.92 10.09 5.75
N THR A 111 -9.37 10.99 4.93
CA THR A 111 -10.08 12.17 4.41
C THR A 111 -10.35 12.12 2.90
N ASN A 112 -9.74 11.15 2.20
CA ASN A 112 -9.70 11.06 0.74
C ASN A 112 -9.10 12.32 0.07
N GLU A 113 -8.26 13.05 0.81
CA GLU A 113 -7.51 14.21 0.32
C GLU A 113 -6.36 13.76 -0.58
N THR A 114 -6.21 14.38 -1.75
CA THR A 114 -5.05 14.15 -2.62
C THR A 114 -3.94 15.11 -2.23
N VAL A 115 -2.84 14.57 -1.70
CA VAL A 115 -1.69 15.35 -1.21
C VAL A 115 -0.57 15.47 -2.26
N TYR A 116 -0.58 14.58 -3.26
CA TYR A 116 0.35 14.61 -4.40
C TYR A 116 -0.34 14.03 -5.64
N ASP A 117 -0.17 14.64 -6.80
CA ASP A 117 -0.67 14.16 -8.10
C ASP A 117 0.16 14.76 -9.24
N GLU A 118 1.18 14.04 -9.66
CA GLU A 118 2.09 14.50 -10.73
C GLU A 118 2.35 13.37 -11.74
N THR A 119 2.63 13.79 -12.97
CA THR A 119 3.01 12.89 -14.07
C THR A 119 4.41 13.29 -14.56
N GLU A 120 5.35 12.35 -14.50
CA GLU A 120 6.73 12.57 -14.91
C GLU A 120 7.24 11.48 -15.86
N THR A 121 8.21 11.83 -16.69
CA THR A 121 8.97 10.87 -17.49
C THR A 121 10.20 10.40 -16.72
N PHE A 122 10.37 9.07 -16.66
CA PHE A 122 11.51 8.40 -16.07
C PHE A 122 12.34 7.74 -17.18
N GLU A 123 13.58 8.18 -17.33
CA GLU A 123 14.53 7.59 -18.27
C GLU A 123 14.91 6.15 -17.86
N PRO A 124 15.49 5.33 -18.77
CA PRO A 124 16.01 4.02 -18.40
C PRO A 124 17.02 4.10 -17.26
N GLY A 125 16.82 3.30 -16.21
CA GLY A 125 17.67 3.29 -15.01
C GLY A 125 17.45 4.48 -14.06
N ALA A 126 16.37 5.26 -14.22
CA ALA A 126 16.02 6.29 -13.25
C ALA A 126 15.67 5.65 -11.90
N ASP A 127 16.19 6.24 -10.83
CA ASP A 127 16.07 5.80 -9.42
C ASP A 127 16.08 7.11 -8.59
N ARG A 128 14.91 7.51 -8.08
CA ARG A 128 14.76 8.75 -7.28
C ARG A 128 13.47 8.79 -6.48
N ASP A 129 13.49 9.56 -5.40
CA ASP A 129 12.29 9.94 -4.65
C ASP A 129 11.51 11.04 -5.37
N VAL A 130 10.17 10.97 -5.30
CA VAL A 130 9.27 11.97 -5.93
C VAL A 130 8.42 12.73 -4.91
N TYR A 131 8.19 12.15 -3.74
CA TYR A 131 7.37 12.74 -2.68
C TYR A 131 7.74 12.14 -1.32
N ASN A 132 7.60 12.89 -0.24
CA ASN A 132 7.73 12.36 1.12
C ASN A 132 6.40 12.54 1.88
N LEU A 133 5.92 11.51 2.58
CA LEU A 133 4.67 11.59 3.34
C LEU A 133 4.73 12.62 4.48
N ALA A 134 5.92 12.96 4.98
CA ALA A 134 6.09 14.03 5.96
C ALA A 134 5.62 15.38 5.43
N ASP A 135 5.68 15.63 4.11
CA ASP A 135 5.22 16.87 3.49
C ASP A 135 3.69 17.04 3.57
N ALA A 136 2.95 15.96 3.86
CA ALA A 136 1.51 16.00 4.12
C ALA A 136 1.16 16.40 5.57
N ASP A 137 2.15 16.66 6.43
CA ASP A 137 1.96 17.00 7.85
C ASP A 137 0.98 16.03 8.58
N PRO A 138 1.24 14.71 8.60
CA PRO A 138 0.34 13.74 9.25
C PRO A 138 0.27 13.93 10.77
N ASP A 139 -0.92 13.72 11.34
CA ASP A 139 -1.19 13.74 12.77
C ASP A 139 -1.10 12.32 13.35
N GLY A 140 0.13 11.89 13.62
CA GLY A 140 0.42 10.55 14.14
C GLY A 140 0.57 9.50 13.04
N ILE A 141 0.04 8.30 13.29
CA ILE A 141 0.05 7.21 12.32
C ILE A 141 -1.16 7.37 11.40
N GLU A 142 -0.89 7.55 10.12
CA GLU A 142 -1.89 7.69 9.07
C GLU A 142 -1.58 6.79 7.90
N SER A 143 -2.63 6.29 7.24
CA SER A 143 -2.52 5.49 6.03
C SER A 143 -2.63 6.37 4.78
N PHE A 144 -1.72 6.15 3.84
CA PHE A 144 -1.69 6.80 2.53
C PHE A 144 -1.74 5.75 1.44
N ARG A 145 -2.59 5.97 0.44
CA ARG A 145 -2.64 5.15 -0.76
C ARG A 145 -1.83 5.83 -1.87
N VAL A 146 -0.77 5.16 -2.28
CA VAL A 146 0.04 5.52 -3.44
C VAL A 146 -0.50 4.76 -4.64
N THR A 147 -1.06 5.48 -5.60
CA THR A 147 -1.55 4.93 -6.87
C THR A 147 -0.58 5.33 -7.98
N ALA A 148 -0.07 4.35 -8.71
CA ALA A 148 0.78 4.57 -9.87
C ALA A 148 0.03 4.15 -11.13
N THR A 149 0.08 4.99 -12.16
CA THR A 149 -0.38 4.66 -13.51
C THR A 149 0.79 4.79 -14.45
N ALA A 150 1.11 3.70 -15.14
CA ALA A 150 2.16 3.66 -16.14
C ALA A 150 1.75 2.73 -17.27
N ARG A 151 2.03 3.12 -18.51
CA ARG A 151 1.65 2.36 -19.71
C ARG A 151 0.13 2.11 -19.72
N ASN A 152 -0.29 0.83 -19.65
CA ASN A 152 -1.70 0.42 -19.63
C ASN A 152 -2.11 -0.19 -18.27
N ALA A 153 -1.32 0.04 -17.21
CA ALA A 153 -1.57 -0.50 -15.87
C ALA A 153 -1.81 0.64 -14.88
N THR A 154 -2.65 0.36 -13.88
CA THR A 154 -2.81 1.22 -12.70
C THR A 154 -2.84 0.32 -11.50
N GLU A 155 -1.88 0.50 -10.63
CA GLU A 155 -1.67 -0.31 -9.43
C GLU A 155 -1.57 0.60 -8.21
N SER A 156 -1.82 0.04 -7.03
CA SER A 156 -1.77 0.83 -5.81
C SER A 156 -1.21 0.05 -4.63
N VAL A 157 -0.54 0.76 -3.75
CA VAL A 157 -0.08 0.26 -2.45
C VAL A 157 -0.54 1.20 -1.36
N THR A 158 -0.91 0.66 -0.20
CA THR A 158 -1.20 1.44 1.00
C THR A 158 -0.03 1.28 1.97
N ILE A 159 0.46 2.40 2.45
CA ILE A 159 1.54 2.48 3.44
C ILE A 159 1.07 3.34 4.62
N GLU A 160 1.63 3.11 5.80
CA GLU A 160 1.35 3.89 7.00
C GLU A 160 2.60 4.62 7.48
N THR A 161 2.41 5.78 8.11
CA THR A 161 3.48 6.56 8.77
C THR A 161 3.88 5.93 10.11
N HIS A 162 4.20 4.64 10.08
CA HIS A 162 4.58 3.81 11.22
C HIS A 162 6.07 3.48 11.13
N GLU A 163 6.78 3.41 12.26
CA GLU A 163 8.25 3.19 12.29
C GLU A 163 8.71 1.87 11.65
N CYS A 164 7.83 0.87 11.64
CA CYS A 164 8.10 -0.43 11.05
C CYS A 164 7.74 -0.56 9.56
N HIS A 165 7.16 0.48 8.97
CA HIS A 165 7.07 0.58 7.51
C HIS A 165 8.29 1.36 7.01
N GLY A 166 8.83 0.98 5.85
CA GLY A 166 9.87 1.73 5.15
C GLY A 166 9.25 2.64 4.09
N ASN A 167 9.95 2.87 2.98
CA ASN A 167 9.43 3.67 1.87
C ASN A 167 8.36 2.92 1.07
N ALA A 168 7.55 3.67 0.35
CA ALA A 168 6.76 3.14 -0.76
C ALA A 168 7.63 3.13 -2.02
N TYR A 169 7.59 2.04 -2.77
CA TYR A 169 8.31 1.85 -4.01
C TYR A 169 7.33 1.71 -5.16
N VAL A 170 7.62 2.38 -6.27
CA VAL A 170 6.95 2.19 -7.56
C VAL A 170 8.01 1.75 -8.55
N GLU A 171 8.06 0.45 -8.81
CA GLU A 171 9.03 -0.14 -9.72
C GLU A 171 8.39 -0.40 -11.07
N ILE A 172 9.06 0.03 -12.14
CA ILE A 172 8.88 -0.55 -13.48
C ILE A 172 9.97 -1.60 -13.63
N THR A 173 9.58 -2.87 -13.63
CA THR A 173 10.53 -3.99 -13.66
C THR A 173 11.26 -4.08 -15.00
N GLU A 174 12.24 -4.96 -15.11
CA GLU A 174 13.04 -5.16 -16.33
C GLU A 174 12.20 -5.57 -17.56
N ASN A 175 11.01 -6.14 -17.36
CA ASN A 175 10.06 -6.50 -18.42
C ASN A 175 9.02 -5.39 -18.72
N GLY A 176 9.08 -4.29 -17.96
CA GLY A 176 8.19 -3.14 -18.06
C GLY A 176 6.89 -3.25 -17.26
N GLU A 177 6.72 -4.25 -16.41
CA GLU A 177 5.56 -4.38 -15.51
C GLU A 177 5.63 -3.35 -14.38
N LEU A 178 4.47 -2.81 -14.01
CA LEU A 178 4.32 -1.88 -12.89
C LEU A 178 4.10 -2.66 -11.60
N TYR A 179 4.93 -2.42 -10.59
CA TYR A 179 4.87 -3.14 -9.32
C TYR A 179 5.09 -2.18 -8.13
N PRO A 180 4.01 -1.65 -7.54
CA PRO A 180 4.12 -0.86 -6.33
C PRO A 180 4.16 -1.76 -5.08
N TYR A 181 5.03 -1.43 -4.14
CA TYR A 181 5.17 -2.14 -2.86
C TYR A 181 5.66 -1.20 -1.76
N TYR A 182 5.79 -1.69 -0.53
CA TYR A 182 6.45 -0.98 0.55
C TYR A 182 7.36 -1.93 1.32
N ALA A 183 8.39 -1.39 1.96
CA ALA A 183 9.26 -2.17 2.82
C ALA A 183 8.66 -2.30 4.24
N ILE A 184 8.95 -3.41 4.93
CA ILE A 184 8.60 -3.63 6.33
C ILE A 184 9.87 -4.01 7.08
N CYS A 185 9.98 -3.56 8.33
CA CYS A 185 10.87 -4.12 9.34
C CYS A 185 10.55 -5.62 9.59
#